data_AF-A0A413HZ39-F1
#
_entry.id   AF-A0A413HZ39-F1
#
_cell.length_a   1.000
_cell.length_b   1.000
_cell.length_c   1.000
_cell.angle_alpha   90.00
_cell.angle_beta   90.00
_cell.angle_gamma   90.00
#
_symmetry.space_group_name_H-M   'P 1'
#
loop_
_entity.id
_entity.type
_entity.pdbx_description
1 polymer ?
#
loop_
_entity_poly.entity_id
_entity_poly.type
_entity_poly.pdbx_seq_one_letter_code
_entity_poly.pdbx_strand_id
1 'polypeptide(L)'
;MLTEEQKRGERMQGKKKKEGLTSEEYRQQARDEISKVKNEWKVFLRTGIIMSAALIVIIIACVAWFVSNNKVTISTTRVQSAGSEFELAAASKPNSETSAGVYDKLLDVPQGTKSSIKNQNFLATDGSHTSITWAITDDSNMNNNTEVGIEPGASGKMTFYIISHKEGALSVTLDLTLTGYTGEETAATSSNLQKANQRAQQLLEGHVLLFVGYDSDARSYKGWISQDAGPWSMTLDSEKAVLSRDENGKLTWSVQNAKKDTAYPVTLYWVWPEILGSYLVKDQSSIGKRPILFPEDWNDGSSHLTELPKTLFKAMCSLNDNRYFYWKESEEFAGTVTEGKLNQMRTDFNPVMYGTLAVYYNQADEYLGSNVRFIKLKLDAQ
;
A
#
# COMPACT_ATOMS: atom_id res chain seq x y z
N MET A 1 -35.71 -10.80 103.44
CA MET A 1 -34.87 -11.48 102.43
C MET A 1 -34.49 -10.45 101.38
N LEU A 2 -33.19 -10.13 101.30
CA LEU A 2 -32.37 -9.51 100.23
C LEU A 2 -33.06 -8.58 99.18
N THR A 3 -32.59 -7.38 98.82
CA THR A 3 -31.32 -6.67 99.10
C THR A 3 -31.42 -5.17 98.73
N GLU A 4 -30.93 -4.30 99.64
CA GLU A 4 -30.11 -3.10 99.42
C GLU A 4 -30.50 -2.08 98.31
N GLU A 5 -31.65 -1.44 98.47
CA GLU A 5 -31.89 -0.05 97.99
C GLU A 5 -31.17 1.01 98.87
N GLN A 6 -29.97 0.69 99.34
CA GLN A 6 -29.14 1.61 100.14
C GLN A 6 -27.70 1.57 99.70
N LYS A 7 -27.35 2.48 98.80
CA LYS A 7 -26.11 3.28 98.77
C LYS A 7 -26.15 4.06 97.45
N ARG A 8 -26.78 5.23 97.40
CA ARG A 8 -26.30 6.46 98.03
C ARG A 8 -24.78 6.56 97.86
N GLY A 9 -24.37 7.15 96.73
CA GLY A 9 -22.97 7.33 96.39
C GLY A 9 -22.81 7.92 94.99
N GLU A 10 -22.99 9.24 94.92
CA GLU A 10 -22.09 10.11 94.16
C GLU A 10 -21.61 9.62 92.78
N ARG A 11 -22.25 10.14 91.73
CA ARG A 11 -21.54 10.76 90.61
C ARG A 11 -22.49 11.56 89.72
N MET A 12 -23.20 12.50 90.34
CA MET A 12 -23.47 13.75 89.63
C MET A 12 -22.15 14.52 89.51
N GLN A 13 -21.99 15.25 88.40
CA GLN A 13 -20.85 16.10 88.03
C GLN A 13 -19.70 15.42 87.26
N GLY A 14 -20.01 14.96 86.04
CA GLY A 14 -19.06 14.85 84.95
C GLY A 14 -19.12 16.05 84.01
N LYS A 15 -18.50 17.17 84.38
CA LYS A 15 -18.02 18.17 83.42
C LYS A 15 -16.94 17.51 82.56
N LYS A 16 -17.04 17.59 81.24
CA LYS A 16 -15.90 17.93 80.35
C LYS A 16 -16.42 18.42 79.00
N LYS A 17 -16.16 19.72 78.76
CA LYS A 17 -16.24 20.44 77.49
C LYS A 17 -15.71 19.59 76.33
N LYS A 18 -16.45 19.53 75.22
CA LYS A 18 -15.86 19.46 73.89
C LYS A 18 -16.05 20.84 73.27
N GLU A 19 -14.95 21.59 73.21
CA GLU A 19 -14.88 22.84 72.45
C GLU A 19 -15.12 22.48 70.97
N GLY A 20 -16.21 22.97 70.40
CA GLY A 20 -16.41 22.96 68.95
C GLY A 20 -15.43 23.95 68.34
N LEU A 21 -14.83 23.60 67.20
CA LEU A 21 -13.94 24.50 66.45
C LEU A 21 -14.66 25.84 66.21
N THR A 22 -13.92 26.93 66.24
CA THR A 22 -14.48 28.26 66.00
C THR A 22 -14.84 28.43 64.51
N SER A 23 -15.80 29.31 64.21
CA SER A 23 -16.29 29.57 62.85
C SER A 23 -15.17 29.97 61.87
N GLU A 24 -14.08 30.57 62.36
CA GLU A 24 -12.90 30.91 61.56
C GLU A 24 -12.03 29.69 61.23
N GLU A 25 -11.84 28.75 62.17
CA GLU A 25 -11.10 27.50 61.94
C GLU A 25 -11.83 26.60 60.92
N TYR A 26 -13.17 26.55 60.95
CA TYR A 26 -13.95 25.87 59.90
C TYR A 26 -13.77 26.52 58.52
N ARG A 27 -13.69 27.86 58.45
CA ARG A 27 -13.48 28.58 57.18
C ARG A 27 -12.05 28.49 56.68
N GLN A 28 -11.08 28.25 57.56
CA GLN A 28 -9.68 28.05 57.22
C GLN A 28 -9.43 26.61 56.76
N GLN A 29 -9.99 25.63 57.47
CA GLN A 29 -9.98 24.23 57.05
C GLN A 29 -10.67 24.02 55.69
N ALA A 30 -11.83 24.65 55.46
CA ALA A 30 -12.50 24.59 54.16
C ALA A 30 -11.67 25.23 53.04
N ARG A 31 -10.93 26.32 53.33
CA ARG A 31 -10.06 26.97 52.34
C ARG A 31 -8.81 26.15 52.04
N ASP A 32 -8.22 25.52 53.05
CA ASP A 32 -7.07 24.64 52.87
C ASP A 32 -7.46 23.36 52.13
N GLU A 33 -8.60 22.76 52.44
CA GLU A 33 -9.15 21.61 51.71
C GLU A 33 -9.49 21.97 50.25
N ILE A 34 -10.10 23.13 49.99
CA ILE A 34 -10.36 23.60 48.61
C ILE A 34 -9.05 23.86 47.85
N SER A 35 -8.02 24.42 48.52
CA SER A 35 -6.72 24.68 47.89
C SER A 35 -5.98 23.38 47.54
N LYS A 36 -6.08 22.38 48.42
CA LYS A 36 -5.48 21.05 48.24
C LYS A 36 -6.18 20.28 47.12
N VAL A 37 -7.52 20.27 47.11
CA VAL A 37 -8.33 19.71 46.02
C VAL A 37 -8.02 20.40 44.69
N LYS A 38 -7.83 21.73 44.66
CA LYS A 38 -7.52 22.47 43.42
C LYS A 38 -6.11 22.16 42.89
N ASN A 39 -5.14 21.93 43.77
CA ASN A 39 -3.80 21.50 43.38
C ASN A 39 -3.79 20.03 42.93
N GLU A 40 -4.51 19.15 43.62
CA GLU A 40 -4.72 17.76 43.19
C GLU A 40 -5.45 17.70 41.84
N TRP A 41 -6.45 18.55 41.61
CA TRP A 41 -7.17 18.64 40.33
C TRP A 41 -6.29 19.20 39.20
N LYS A 42 -5.37 20.12 39.50
CA LYS A 42 -4.37 20.64 38.52
C LYS A 42 -3.34 19.58 38.14
N VAL A 43 -2.91 18.76 39.10
CA VAL A 43 -2.03 17.61 38.86
C VAL A 43 -2.80 16.55 38.07
N PHE A 44 -4.03 16.23 38.44
CA PHE A 44 -4.89 15.28 37.73
C PHE A 44 -5.19 15.71 36.29
N LEU A 45 -5.40 17.01 36.03
CA LEU A 45 -5.54 17.56 34.67
C LEU A 45 -4.22 17.49 33.88
N ARG A 46 -3.06 17.80 34.48
CA ARG A 46 -1.76 17.69 33.79
C ARG A 46 -1.40 16.23 33.49
N THR A 47 -1.60 15.31 34.43
CA THR A 47 -1.33 13.88 34.22
C THR A 47 -2.38 13.24 33.31
N GLY A 48 -3.64 13.67 33.39
CA GLY A 48 -4.73 13.24 32.52
C GLY A 48 -4.53 13.67 31.07
N ILE A 49 -4.07 14.90 30.81
CA ILE A 49 -3.74 15.37 29.45
C ILE A 49 -2.54 14.61 28.89
N ILE A 50 -1.52 14.29 29.69
CA ILE A 50 -0.37 13.49 29.24
C ILE A 50 -0.78 12.04 28.96
N MET A 51 -1.61 11.43 29.81
CA MET A 51 -2.18 10.09 29.55
C MET A 51 -3.09 10.08 28.31
N SER A 52 -3.86 11.15 28.08
CA SER A 52 -4.72 11.29 26.89
C SER A 52 -3.87 11.46 25.63
N ALA A 53 -2.82 12.27 25.67
CA ALA A 53 -1.90 12.45 24.56
C ALA A 53 -1.10 11.17 24.28
N ALA A 54 -0.64 10.45 25.31
CA ALA A 54 0.00 9.15 25.15
C ALA A 54 -0.97 8.10 24.60
N LEU A 55 -2.23 8.08 25.04
CA LEU A 55 -3.27 7.21 24.48
C LEU A 55 -3.56 7.58 23.02
N ILE A 56 -3.63 8.86 22.66
CA ILE A 56 -3.81 9.32 21.28
C ILE A 56 -2.59 8.95 20.43
N VAL A 57 -1.36 9.09 20.94
CA VAL A 57 -0.14 8.67 20.25
C VAL A 57 -0.10 7.14 20.10
N ILE A 58 -0.53 6.39 21.11
CA ILE A 58 -0.67 4.92 21.02
C ILE A 58 -1.79 4.56 20.05
N ILE A 59 -2.92 5.27 20.01
CA ILE A 59 -3.99 5.04 19.03
C ILE A 59 -3.50 5.38 17.63
N ILE A 60 -2.77 6.48 17.43
CA ILE A 60 -2.20 6.86 16.13
C ILE A 60 -1.10 5.86 15.73
N ALA A 61 -0.28 5.38 16.67
CA ALA A 61 0.72 4.34 16.41
C ALA A 61 0.05 2.99 16.14
N CYS A 62 -1.04 2.66 16.84
CA CYS A 62 -1.86 1.48 16.59
C CYS A 62 -2.56 1.60 15.25
N VAL A 63 -3.12 2.75 14.87
CA VAL A 63 -3.76 3.00 13.57
C VAL A 63 -2.71 3.03 12.47
N ALA A 64 -1.53 3.60 12.68
CA ALA A 64 -0.43 3.58 11.71
C ALA A 64 0.14 2.17 11.55
N TRP A 65 0.28 1.41 12.64
CA TRP A 65 0.64 0.00 12.62
C TRP A 65 -0.47 -0.86 12.03
N PHE A 66 -1.75 -0.50 12.21
CA PHE A 66 -2.90 -1.19 11.60
C PHE A 66 -3.07 -0.81 10.12
N VAL A 67 -2.74 0.40 9.69
CA VAL A 67 -2.73 0.84 8.29
C VAL A 67 -1.50 0.28 7.57
N SER A 68 -0.35 0.17 8.25
CA SER A 68 0.86 -0.49 7.74
C SER A 68 0.72 -2.02 7.70
N ASN A 69 0.03 -2.62 8.67
CA ASN A 69 -0.31 -4.05 8.67
C ASN A 69 -1.63 -4.41 7.95
N ASN A 70 -2.42 -3.45 7.45
CA ASN A 70 -3.59 -3.77 6.60
C ASN A 70 -3.21 -4.04 5.14
N LYS A 71 -1.91 -4.13 4.83
CA LYS A 71 -1.42 -4.97 3.73
C LYS A 71 -1.23 -6.45 4.14
N VAL A 72 -1.77 -6.88 5.28
CA VAL A 72 -2.13 -8.29 5.46
C VAL A 72 -3.30 -8.55 4.53
N THR A 73 -2.98 -9.10 3.36
CA THR A 73 -3.90 -9.88 2.55
C THR A 73 -4.47 -10.97 3.46
N ILE A 74 -5.54 -10.67 4.17
CA ILE A 74 -6.38 -11.69 4.76
C ILE A 74 -6.96 -12.41 3.56
N SER A 75 -6.40 -13.59 3.28
CA SER A 75 -6.98 -14.63 2.43
C SER A 75 -8.31 -15.07 3.04
N THR A 76 -9.28 -14.17 3.05
CA THR A 76 -10.68 -14.51 3.10
C THR A 76 -10.99 -14.96 1.70
N THR A 77 -11.24 -16.24 1.53
CA THR A 77 -11.90 -16.79 0.34
C THR A 77 -13.18 -16.01 0.16
N ARG A 78 -13.13 -14.94 -0.64
CA ARG A 78 -14.29 -14.11 -0.94
C ARG A 78 -15.07 -14.90 -1.97
N VAL A 79 -16.14 -15.53 -1.52
CA VAL A 79 -17.06 -16.23 -2.42
C VAL A 79 -17.84 -15.15 -3.16
N GLN A 80 -17.63 -15.04 -4.46
CA GLN A 80 -18.53 -14.27 -5.31
C GLN A 80 -19.88 -15.00 -5.33
N SER A 81 -20.99 -14.28 -5.21
CA SER A 81 -22.31 -14.92 -5.33
C SER A 81 -22.42 -15.51 -6.74
N ALA A 82 -22.90 -16.76 -6.86
CA ALA A 82 -23.23 -17.35 -8.14
C ALA A 82 -24.20 -16.40 -8.90
N GLY A 83 -23.71 -15.79 -9.99
CA GLY A 83 -24.43 -14.73 -10.73
C GLY A 83 -23.76 -13.35 -10.73
N SER A 84 -22.42 -13.26 -10.66
CA SER A 84 -21.71 -11.98 -10.81
C SER A 84 -22.00 -11.32 -12.16
N GLU A 85 -22.07 -9.99 -12.18
CA GLU A 85 -22.34 -9.21 -13.41
C GLU A 85 -21.15 -9.21 -14.39
N PHE A 86 -20.01 -9.74 -13.97
CA PHE A 86 -18.79 -9.83 -14.74
C PHE A 86 -17.90 -11.00 -14.27
N GLU A 87 -16.95 -11.35 -15.12
CA GLU A 87 -15.81 -12.22 -14.80
C GLU A 87 -14.51 -11.51 -15.16
N LEU A 88 -13.47 -11.73 -14.37
CA LEU A 88 -12.11 -11.45 -14.78
C LEU A 88 -11.61 -12.58 -15.67
N ALA A 89 -10.82 -12.29 -16.68
CA ALA A 89 -10.26 -13.31 -17.55
C ALA A 89 -8.87 -12.99 -18.09
N ALA A 90 -8.17 -14.03 -18.51
CA ALA A 90 -6.92 -13.94 -19.23
C ALA A 90 -6.96 -14.79 -20.49
N ALA A 91 -6.47 -14.24 -21.60
CA ALA A 91 -6.50 -14.92 -22.90
C ALA A 91 -5.41 -15.99 -23.02
N SER A 92 -5.74 -17.24 -23.32
CA SER A 92 -4.74 -18.29 -23.51
C SER A 92 -3.79 -17.99 -24.69
N LYS A 93 -2.57 -18.54 -24.67
CA LYS A 93 -1.67 -18.48 -25.84
C LYS A 93 -2.34 -19.14 -27.05
N PRO A 94 -2.03 -18.71 -28.30
CA PRO A 94 -2.42 -19.44 -29.49
C PRO A 94 -2.03 -20.92 -29.37
N ASN A 95 -2.97 -21.83 -29.65
CA ASN A 95 -2.80 -23.28 -29.54
C ASN A 95 -2.48 -23.82 -28.12
N SER A 96 -2.70 -23.02 -27.08
CA SER A 96 -2.61 -23.45 -25.67
C SER A 96 -3.99 -23.45 -25.03
N GLU A 97 -4.27 -24.47 -24.22
CA GLU A 97 -5.47 -24.50 -23.38
C GLU A 97 -5.28 -23.77 -22.05
N THR A 98 -4.06 -23.30 -21.76
CA THR A 98 -3.69 -22.61 -20.52
C THR A 98 -3.19 -21.20 -20.77
N SER A 99 -3.56 -20.27 -19.88
CA SER A 99 -2.96 -18.94 -19.78
C SER A 99 -1.71 -18.94 -18.88
N ALA A 100 -1.49 -19.97 -18.07
CA ALA A 100 -0.46 -19.98 -17.05
C ALA A 100 0.97 -19.85 -17.61
N GLY A 101 1.80 -19.07 -16.91
CA GLY A 101 3.25 -19.00 -17.10
C GLY A 101 4.03 -20.17 -16.49
N VAL A 102 5.34 -20.20 -16.73
CA VAL A 102 6.23 -21.33 -16.34
C VAL A 102 6.26 -21.52 -14.82
N TYR A 103 6.24 -20.43 -14.06
CA TYR A 103 6.28 -20.42 -12.60
C TYR A 103 4.91 -20.39 -11.92
N ASP A 104 3.81 -20.37 -12.67
CA ASP A 104 2.47 -20.22 -12.07
C ASP A 104 2.09 -21.42 -11.21
N LYS A 105 2.57 -22.63 -11.55
CA LYS A 105 2.43 -23.83 -10.70
C LYS A 105 3.16 -23.72 -9.35
N LEU A 106 4.13 -22.80 -9.24
CA LEU A 106 4.85 -22.54 -7.99
C LEU A 106 4.07 -21.62 -7.07
N LEU A 107 2.97 -21.02 -7.52
CA LEU A 107 2.19 -20.11 -6.72
C LEU A 107 0.77 -20.66 -6.66
N ASP A 108 0.17 -20.69 -5.48
CA ASP A 108 -1.22 -21.13 -5.36
C ASP A 108 -2.12 -20.04 -5.98
N VAL A 109 -2.38 -20.18 -7.28
CA VAL A 109 -3.27 -19.33 -8.05
C VAL A 109 -4.42 -20.22 -8.51
N PRO A 110 -5.67 -19.91 -8.12
CA PRO A 110 -6.80 -20.71 -8.54
C PRO A 110 -6.88 -20.79 -10.07
N GLN A 111 -7.10 -21.99 -10.59
CA GLN A 111 -7.28 -22.19 -12.02
C GLN A 111 -8.67 -21.70 -12.40
N GLY A 112 -8.73 -20.69 -13.28
CA GLY A 112 -9.99 -20.20 -13.82
C GLY A 112 -10.71 -21.24 -14.67
N THR A 113 -11.99 -21.01 -14.93
CA THR A 113 -12.81 -21.83 -15.81
C THR A 113 -12.61 -21.44 -17.27
N LYS A 114 -12.51 -22.43 -18.15
CA LYS A 114 -12.36 -22.22 -19.59
C LYS A 114 -13.62 -21.57 -20.18
N SER A 115 -13.45 -20.47 -20.91
CA SER A 115 -14.50 -19.77 -21.64
C SER A 115 -14.02 -19.43 -23.06
N SER A 116 -14.92 -19.43 -24.04
CA SER A 116 -14.58 -19.09 -25.43
C SER A 116 -15.52 -18.00 -25.93
N ILE A 117 -14.96 -16.86 -26.30
CA ILE A 117 -15.70 -15.70 -26.81
C ILE A 117 -15.08 -15.28 -28.13
N LYS A 118 -15.87 -15.21 -29.20
CA LYS A 118 -15.45 -14.76 -30.54
C LYS A 118 -14.14 -15.41 -31.04
N ASN A 119 -14.04 -16.74 -30.90
CA ASN A 119 -12.86 -17.55 -31.28
C ASN A 119 -11.57 -17.29 -30.47
N GLN A 120 -11.66 -16.59 -29.34
CA GLN A 120 -10.57 -16.46 -28.38
C GLN A 120 -10.91 -17.26 -27.12
N ASN A 121 -9.94 -18.05 -26.66
CA ASN A 121 -10.07 -18.84 -25.44
C ASN A 121 -9.53 -18.04 -24.24
N PHE A 122 -10.27 -18.12 -23.14
CA PHE A 122 -10.00 -17.44 -21.89
C PHE A 122 -9.99 -18.44 -20.74
N LEU A 123 -9.16 -18.17 -19.73
CA LEU A 123 -9.37 -18.67 -18.37
C LEU A 123 -9.99 -17.53 -17.56
N ALA A 124 -11.24 -17.73 -17.13
CA ALA A 124 -12.04 -16.74 -16.44
C ALA A 124 -12.27 -17.12 -14.97
N THR A 125 -12.47 -16.13 -14.10
CA THR A 125 -13.08 -16.38 -12.79
C THR A 125 -14.47 -16.95 -12.98
N ASP A 126 -14.92 -17.76 -12.04
CA ASP A 126 -16.33 -18.15 -11.91
C ASP A 126 -16.81 -17.75 -10.51
N GLY A 127 -18.05 -18.09 -10.16
CA GLY A 127 -18.61 -17.79 -8.83
C GLY A 127 -17.79 -18.30 -7.63
N SER A 128 -16.77 -19.15 -7.83
CA SER A 128 -15.87 -19.64 -6.77
C SER A 128 -14.48 -18.98 -6.76
N HIS A 129 -14.15 -18.15 -7.76
CA HIS A 129 -12.83 -17.56 -7.93
C HIS A 129 -12.91 -16.03 -8.03
N THR A 130 -12.14 -15.29 -7.22
CA THR A 130 -12.11 -13.81 -7.29
C THR A 130 -10.83 -13.24 -7.91
N SER A 131 -9.92 -14.11 -8.31
CA SER A 131 -8.62 -13.77 -8.86
C SER A 131 -8.38 -14.56 -10.14
N ILE A 132 -7.60 -13.99 -11.06
CA ILE A 132 -7.20 -14.69 -12.30
C ILE A 132 -5.72 -15.05 -12.33
N THR A 133 -5.45 -16.12 -13.07
CA THR A 133 -4.10 -16.41 -13.60
C THR A 133 -3.95 -15.68 -14.93
N TRP A 134 -3.02 -14.74 -15.02
CA TRP A 134 -2.79 -14.03 -16.27
C TRP A 134 -2.07 -14.88 -17.30
N ALA A 135 -2.39 -14.54 -18.54
CA ALA A 135 -1.75 -15.08 -19.71
C ALA A 135 -0.34 -14.57 -19.83
N ILE A 136 0.64 -15.43 -19.59
CA ILE A 136 2.04 -15.09 -19.82
C ILE A 136 2.41 -15.43 -21.26
N THR A 137 1.90 -14.63 -22.22
CA THR A 137 2.27 -14.70 -23.65
C THR A 137 3.61 -14.01 -23.89
N ASP A 138 4.24 -14.16 -25.06
CA ASP A 138 5.50 -13.45 -25.36
C ASP A 138 5.36 -11.92 -25.25
N ASP A 139 4.16 -11.39 -25.55
CA ASP A 139 3.81 -9.98 -25.40
C ASP A 139 3.42 -9.57 -23.96
N SER A 140 3.01 -10.54 -23.13
CA SER A 140 2.45 -10.37 -21.79
C SER A 140 3.38 -10.99 -20.74
N ASN A 141 4.68 -10.75 -20.90
CA ASN A 141 5.70 -11.57 -20.29
C ASN A 141 6.53 -10.76 -19.29
N MET A 142 6.30 -10.92 -17.99
CA MET A 142 7.30 -10.52 -16.97
C MET A 142 8.57 -11.40 -17.02
N ASN A 143 9.12 -11.60 -18.23
CA ASN A 143 10.18 -12.53 -18.59
C ASN A 143 10.03 -13.97 -18.01
N ASN A 144 8.79 -14.43 -17.87
CA ASN A 144 8.38 -15.75 -17.37
C ASN A 144 8.21 -16.78 -18.53
N ASN A 145 9.02 -16.66 -19.59
CA ASN A 145 9.11 -17.64 -20.68
C ASN A 145 10.51 -18.27 -20.84
N THR A 146 11.51 -17.80 -20.10
CA THR A 146 12.89 -18.31 -20.08
C THR A 146 13.44 -18.27 -18.65
N GLU A 147 14.52 -19.01 -18.37
CA GLU A 147 15.19 -19.04 -17.04
C GLU A 147 15.88 -17.71 -16.66
N VAL A 148 15.79 -16.68 -17.50
CA VAL A 148 16.61 -15.46 -17.39
C VAL A 148 16.04 -14.46 -16.37
N GLY A 149 14.77 -14.60 -15.95
CA GLY A 149 14.15 -13.74 -14.92
C GLY A 149 14.05 -12.27 -15.32
N ILE A 150 13.68 -11.38 -14.38
CA ILE A 150 13.69 -9.93 -14.62
C ILE A 150 14.79 -9.26 -13.82
N GLU A 151 15.34 -8.18 -14.37
CA GLU A 151 16.43 -7.39 -13.80
C GLU A 151 16.18 -5.89 -14.00
N PRO A 152 16.93 -4.99 -13.33
CA PRO A 152 16.83 -3.56 -13.57
C PRO A 152 16.97 -3.22 -15.07
N GLY A 153 16.02 -2.46 -15.59
CA GLY A 153 15.88 -2.13 -17.02
C GLY A 153 14.84 -2.98 -17.76
N ALA A 154 14.42 -4.12 -17.20
CA ALA A 154 13.37 -4.94 -17.79
C ALA A 154 12.01 -4.21 -17.75
N SER A 155 11.20 -4.42 -18.78
CA SER A 155 9.86 -3.86 -18.88
C SER A 155 8.99 -4.71 -19.79
N GLY A 156 7.68 -4.48 -19.72
CA GLY A 156 6.74 -5.15 -20.60
C GLY A 156 5.33 -4.69 -20.34
N LYS A 157 4.36 -5.50 -20.79
CA LYS A 157 2.94 -5.29 -20.55
C LYS A 157 2.30 -6.58 -20.11
N MET A 158 1.08 -6.47 -19.63
CA MET A 158 0.21 -7.59 -19.27
C MET A 158 -1.23 -7.20 -19.57
N THR A 159 -1.99 -8.09 -20.19
CA THR A 159 -3.37 -7.81 -20.57
C THR A 159 -4.32 -8.81 -19.94
N PHE A 160 -5.32 -8.28 -19.25
CA PHE A 160 -6.44 -9.04 -18.74
C PHE A 160 -7.74 -8.50 -19.30
N TYR A 161 -8.83 -9.23 -19.03
CA TYR A 161 -10.12 -8.94 -19.60
C TYR A 161 -11.16 -8.88 -18.49
N ILE A 162 -12.12 -7.99 -18.66
CA ILE A 162 -13.37 -7.98 -17.88
C ILE A 162 -14.45 -8.44 -18.85
N ILE A 163 -14.99 -9.63 -18.62
CA ILE A 163 -16.09 -10.19 -19.41
C ILE A 163 -17.38 -9.74 -18.74
N SER A 164 -18.22 -8.99 -19.45
CA SER A 164 -19.52 -8.58 -18.91
C SER A 164 -20.60 -9.64 -19.16
N HIS A 165 -21.42 -9.94 -18.15
CA HIS A 165 -22.58 -10.84 -18.25
C HIS A 165 -23.91 -10.08 -18.40
N LYS A 166 -23.86 -8.76 -18.52
CA LYS A 166 -25.04 -7.89 -18.63
C LYS A 166 -24.87 -6.84 -19.71
N GLU A 167 -26.00 -6.26 -20.09
CA GLU A 167 -26.05 -5.06 -20.92
C GLU A 167 -26.05 -3.80 -20.03
N GLY A 168 -25.50 -2.70 -20.53
CA GLY A 168 -25.57 -1.39 -19.88
C GLY A 168 -24.41 -1.09 -18.93
N ALA A 169 -24.63 -0.26 -17.92
CA ALA A 169 -23.54 0.26 -17.09
C ALA A 169 -22.93 -0.84 -16.21
N LEU A 170 -21.62 -1.01 -16.30
CA LEU A 170 -20.81 -1.91 -15.48
C LEU A 170 -19.65 -1.13 -14.85
N SER A 171 -19.41 -1.36 -13.57
CA SER A 171 -18.30 -0.80 -12.82
C SER A 171 -17.68 -1.89 -11.97
N VAL A 172 -16.37 -1.98 -11.98
CA VAL A 172 -15.59 -3.04 -11.33
C VAL A 172 -14.45 -2.38 -10.55
N THR A 173 -14.37 -2.68 -9.26
CA THR A 173 -13.22 -2.29 -8.42
C THR A 173 -12.11 -3.30 -8.61
N LEU A 174 -10.88 -2.83 -8.80
CA LEU A 174 -9.70 -3.67 -9.01
C LEU A 174 -8.70 -3.49 -7.85
N ASP A 175 -8.10 -4.59 -7.42
CA ASP A 175 -7.03 -4.62 -6.43
C ASP A 175 -5.83 -5.39 -7.00
N LEU A 176 -4.68 -4.72 -7.04
CA LEU A 176 -3.43 -5.23 -7.59
C LEU A 176 -2.41 -5.36 -6.47
N THR A 177 -1.95 -6.59 -6.22
CA THR A 177 -0.95 -6.87 -5.19
C THR A 177 0.27 -7.54 -5.80
N LEU A 178 1.43 -6.90 -5.64
CA LEU A 178 2.73 -7.46 -5.99
C LEU A 178 3.36 -8.08 -4.74
N THR A 179 3.89 -9.29 -4.84
CA THR A 179 4.50 -10.00 -3.71
C THR A 179 5.75 -10.74 -4.13
N GLY A 180 6.86 -10.49 -3.44
CA GLY A 180 8.11 -11.20 -3.61
C GLY A 180 8.17 -12.49 -2.78
N TYR A 181 8.84 -13.50 -3.30
CA TYR A 181 9.08 -14.77 -2.62
C TYR A 181 10.55 -15.17 -2.73
N THR A 182 11.06 -15.82 -1.68
CA THR A 182 12.30 -16.57 -1.67
C THR A 182 12.00 -18.05 -1.88
N GLY A 183 12.98 -18.79 -2.38
CA GLY A 183 12.88 -20.23 -2.60
C GLY A 183 14.10 -20.73 -3.36
N GLU A 184 14.30 -22.05 -3.36
CA GLU A 184 15.32 -22.67 -4.20
C GLU A 184 14.92 -22.60 -5.69
N GLU A 185 15.91 -22.56 -6.57
CA GLU A 185 15.70 -22.58 -8.02
C GLU A 185 14.93 -23.83 -8.49
N THR A 186 15.09 -24.94 -7.77
CA THR A 186 14.41 -26.22 -8.01
C THR A 186 13.03 -26.31 -7.38
N ALA A 187 12.51 -25.23 -6.79
CA ALA A 187 11.17 -25.23 -6.21
C ALA A 187 10.14 -25.72 -7.24
N ALA A 188 9.32 -26.70 -6.85
CA ALA A 188 8.35 -27.33 -7.74
C ALA A 188 6.90 -26.95 -7.41
N THR A 189 6.65 -26.44 -6.19
CA THR A 189 5.32 -26.05 -5.70
C THR A 189 5.41 -24.84 -4.75
N SER A 190 4.25 -24.22 -4.47
CA SER A 190 4.12 -23.07 -3.58
C SER A 190 4.52 -23.31 -2.14
N SER A 191 4.42 -24.55 -1.65
CA SER A 191 4.90 -24.93 -0.32
C SER A 191 6.40 -24.78 -0.14
N ASN A 192 7.17 -24.69 -1.23
CA ASN A 192 8.61 -24.46 -1.19
C ASN A 192 8.99 -22.98 -1.24
N LEU A 193 8.00 -22.08 -1.35
CA LEU A 193 8.24 -20.65 -1.39
C LEU A 193 7.92 -20.02 -0.03
N GLN A 194 8.78 -19.09 0.38
CA GLN A 194 8.54 -18.24 1.54
C GLN A 194 8.35 -16.82 1.07
N LYS A 195 7.39 -16.10 1.66
CA LYS A 195 7.22 -14.67 1.37
C LYS A 195 8.52 -13.95 1.75
N ALA A 196 9.06 -13.15 0.84
CA ALA A 196 10.27 -12.37 1.09
C ALA A 196 10.05 -11.42 2.28
N ASN A 197 11.14 -11.05 2.97
CA ASN A 197 11.08 -10.22 4.16
C ASN A 197 10.42 -8.85 3.88
N GLN A 198 9.95 -8.16 4.92
CA GLN A 198 9.22 -6.90 4.80
C GLN A 198 10.00 -5.85 3.99
N ARG A 199 11.33 -5.77 4.17
CA ARG A 199 12.17 -4.81 3.45
C ARG A 199 12.16 -5.07 1.95
N ALA A 200 12.29 -6.33 1.54
CA ALA A 200 12.21 -6.75 0.15
C ALA A 200 10.81 -6.48 -0.44
N GLN A 201 9.73 -6.73 0.32
CA GLN A 201 8.37 -6.40 -0.14
C GLN A 201 8.20 -4.89 -0.38
N GLN A 202 8.70 -4.06 0.54
CA GLN A 202 8.62 -2.61 0.41
C GLN A 202 9.40 -2.12 -0.81
N LEU A 203 10.64 -2.59 -0.98
CA LEU A 203 11.46 -2.19 -2.13
C LEU A 203 10.84 -2.64 -3.45
N LEU A 204 10.19 -3.81 -3.49
CA LEU A 204 9.55 -4.31 -4.69
C LEU A 204 8.47 -3.34 -5.21
N GLU A 205 7.72 -2.67 -4.31
CA GLU A 205 6.71 -1.67 -4.67
C GLU A 205 7.30 -0.40 -5.32
N GLY A 206 8.56 -0.06 -5.04
CA GLY A 206 9.24 1.12 -5.61
C GLY A 206 10.23 0.77 -6.72
N HIS A 207 10.29 -0.48 -7.14
CA HIS A 207 11.25 -0.95 -8.14
C HIS A 207 10.56 -1.68 -9.29
N VAL A 208 9.49 -2.43 -9.04
CA VAL A 208 8.66 -3.02 -10.10
C VAL A 208 7.34 -2.27 -10.17
N LEU A 209 7.28 -1.32 -11.10
CA LEU A 209 6.19 -0.35 -11.19
C LEU A 209 5.13 -0.79 -12.18
N LEU A 210 3.89 -0.37 -11.94
CA LEU A 210 2.73 -0.64 -12.80
C LEU A 210 2.08 0.66 -13.28
N PHE A 211 1.71 0.70 -14.55
CA PHE A 211 1.10 1.84 -15.23
C PHE A 211 -0.03 1.38 -16.14
N VAL A 212 -0.95 2.26 -16.50
CA VAL A 212 -2.05 1.94 -17.43
C VAL A 212 -1.80 2.39 -18.87
N GLY A 213 -0.79 3.23 -19.08
CA GLY A 213 -0.39 3.68 -20.40
C GLY A 213 1.12 3.72 -20.57
N TYR A 214 1.55 3.57 -21.82
CA TYR A 214 2.93 3.73 -22.24
C TYR A 214 2.96 4.43 -23.59
N ASP A 215 3.83 5.41 -23.72
CA ASP A 215 4.08 6.19 -24.93
C ASP A 215 5.42 5.75 -25.50
N SER A 216 5.40 4.98 -26.59
CA SER A 216 6.61 4.41 -27.19
C SER A 216 7.54 5.47 -27.77
N ASP A 217 6.98 6.57 -28.27
CA ASP A 217 7.73 7.63 -28.93
C ASP A 217 8.47 8.47 -27.89
N ALA A 218 7.78 8.84 -26.81
CA ALA A 218 8.37 9.55 -25.68
C ALA A 218 9.16 8.63 -24.72
N ARG A 219 8.99 7.31 -24.83
CA ARG A 219 9.43 6.30 -23.84
C ARG A 219 9.00 6.67 -22.42
N SER A 220 7.75 7.06 -22.26
CA SER A 220 7.21 7.50 -20.98
C SER A 220 5.96 6.72 -20.59
N TYR A 221 5.71 6.67 -19.28
CA TYR A 221 4.58 5.94 -18.73
C TYR A 221 3.46 6.89 -18.28
N LYS A 222 2.23 6.38 -18.22
CA LYS A 222 1.03 7.14 -17.89
C LYS A 222 0.14 6.40 -16.89
N GLY A 223 -0.43 7.13 -15.94
CA GLY A 223 -1.35 6.64 -14.91
C GLY A 223 -0.68 5.60 -14.01
N TRP A 224 0.23 6.07 -13.16
CA TRP A 224 0.97 5.23 -12.23
C TRP A 224 0.03 4.61 -11.18
N ILE A 225 0.14 3.30 -10.99
CA ILE A 225 -0.62 2.55 -9.98
C ILE A 225 0.30 2.37 -8.77
N SER A 226 0.27 3.34 -7.85
CA SER A 226 1.05 3.33 -6.62
C SER A 226 0.35 4.08 -5.50
N GLN A 227 0.64 3.72 -4.25
CA GLN A 227 0.19 4.49 -3.08
C GLN A 227 0.81 5.90 -3.03
N ASP A 228 1.90 6.14 -3.78
CA ASP A 228 2.50 7.47 -3.93
C ASP A 228 1.93 8.27 -5.10
N ALA A 229 1.07 7.66 -5.92
CA ALA A 229 0.45 8.33 -7.06
C ALA A 229 -0.77 9.15 -6.64
N GLY A 230 -1.01 10.26 -7.35
CA GLY A 230 -2.24 11.04 -7.24
C GLY A 230 -3.45 10.36 -7.90
N PRO A 231 -4.65 10.95 -7.77
CA PRO A 231 -5.83 10.49 -8.48
C PRO A 231 -5.67 10.75 -9.98
N TRP A 232 -6.17 9.85 -10.82
CA TRP A 232 -6.16 10.03 -12.27
C TRP A 232 -7.30 9.26 -12.92
N SER A 233 -7.63 9.61 -14.16
CA SER A 233 -8.62 8.91 -14.97
C SER A 233 -8.17 8.86 -16.42
N MET A 234 -8.30 7.68 -17.04
CA MET A 234 -7.88 7.44 -18.41
C MET A 234 -8.97 6.66 -19.16
N THR A 235 -9.32 7.15 -20.35
CA THR A 235 -10.15 6.36 -21.28
C THR A 235 -9.28 5.31 -21.95
N LEU A 236 -9.72 4.07 -21.93
CA LEU A 236 -9.07 2.95 -22.61
C LEU A 236 -9.61 2.84 -24.05
N ASP A 237 -8.80 2.32 -24.96
CA ASP A 237 -9.14 2.18 -26.38
C ASP A 237 -10.34 1.24 -26.64
N SER A 238 -10.75 0.45 -25.64
CA SER A 238 -11.91 -0.45 -25.72
C SER A 238 -13.23 0.28 -25.49
N GLU A 239 -14.03 0.49 -26.55
CA GLU A 239 -15.44 0.95 -26.53
C GLU A 239 -15.81 2.02 -25.45
N LYS A 240 -14.92 2.98 -25.16
CA LYS A 240 -15.09 4.03 -24.14
C LYS A 240 -15.09 3.56 -22.67
N ALA A 241 -14.45 2.44 -22.37
CA ALA A 241 -14.19 2.07 -20.99
C ALA A 241 -13.23 3.09 -20.35
N VAL A 242 -13.42 3.36 -19.06
CA VAL A 242 -12.60 4.28 -18.27
C VAL A 242 -11.98 3.51 -17.12
N LEU A 243 -10.68 3.71 -16.91
CA LEU A 243 -9.97 3.24 -15.74
C LEU A 243 -9.53 4.45 -14.93
N SER A 244 -9.84 4.48 -13.64
CA SER A 244 -9.52 5.59 -12.76
C SER A 244 -8.98 5.13 -11.41
N ARG A 245 -8.14 5.99 -10.82
CA ARG A 245 -7.63 5.88 -9.46
C ARG A 245 -8.13 7.08 -8.67
N ASP A 246 -8.77 6.84 -7.53
CA ASP A 246 -9.18 7.91 -6.62
C ASP A 246 -8.07 8.34 -5.65
N GLU A 247 -8.34 9.35 -4.83
CA GLU A 247 -7.40 9.89 -3.83
C GLU A 247 -6.99 8.87 -2.76
N ASN A 248 -7.81 7.83 -2.53
CA ASN A 248 -7.51 6.75 -1.58
C ASN A 248 -6.74 5.59 -2.26
N GLY A 249 -6.47 5.71 -3.55
CA GLY A 249 -5.79 4.71 -4.34
C GLY A 249 -6.68 3.55 -4.81
N LYS A 250 -8.01 3.69 -4.74
CA LYS A 250 -8.94 2.69 -5.27
C LYS A 250 -8.94 2.74 -6.79
N LEU A 251 -8.66 1.61 -7.42
CA LEU A 251 -8.69 1.46 -8.88
C LEU A 251 -10.08 0.99 -9.32
N THR A 252 -10.71 1.71 -10.25
CA THR A 252 -12.05 1.39 -10.76
C THR A 252 -12.04 1.38 -12.28
N TRP A 253 -12.46 0.26 -12.86
CA TRP A 253 -12.78 0.15 -14.27
C TRP A 253 -14.28 0.33 -14.46
N SER A 254 -14.71 1.06 -15.48
CA SER A 254 -16.13 1.25 -15.77
C SER A 254 -16.41 1.41 -17.26
N VAL A 255 -17.60 1.00 -17.69
CA VAL A 255 -18.13 1.22 -19.03
C VAL A 255 -19.63 1.46 -18.95
N GLN A 256 -20.14 2.43 -19.72
CA GLN A 256 -21.56 2.83 -19.66
C GLN A 256 -22.48 1.91 -20.46
N ASN A 257 -21.96 1.33 -21.54
CA ASN A 257 -22.72 0.48 -22.45
C ASN A 257 -21.98 -0.87 -22.61
N ALA A 258 -21.81 -1.58 -21.50
CA ALA A 258 -21.32 -2.95 -21.56
C ALA A 258 -22.26 -3.78 -22.43
N LYS A 259 -21.68 -4.66 -23.25
CA LYS A 259 -22.40 -5.67 -24.00
C LYS A 259 -22.24 -6.99 -23.29
N LYS A 260 -23.32 -7.75 -23.22
CA LYS A 260 -23.29 -9.08 -22.66
C LYS A 260 -22.33 -9.98 -23.45
N ASP A 261 -21.65 -10.87 -22.74
CA ASP A 261 -20.68 -11.84 -23.23
C ASP A 261 -19.55 -11.18 -24.06
N THR A 262 -19.16 -9.96 -23.68
CA THR A 262 -18.08 -9.21 -24.32
C THR A 262 -16.89 -9.06 -23.37
N ALA A 263 -15.70 -9.43 -23.85
CA ALA A 263 -14.44 -9.29 -23.15
C ALA A 263 -13.82 -7.92 -23.43
N TYR A 264 -13.67 -7.10 -22.40
CA TYR A 264 -13.04 -5.78 -22.47
C TYR A 264 -11.57 -5.88 -22.04
N PRO A 265 -10.60 -5.61 -22.93
CA PRO A 265 -9.18 -5.68 -22.57
C PRO A 265 -8.78 -4.50 -21.68
N VAL A 266 -7.96 -4.81 -20.68
CA VAL A 266 -7.25 -3.86 -19.83
C VAL A 266 -5.78 -4.25 -19.85
N THR A 267 -4.94 -3.34 -20.34
CA THR A 267 -3.49 -3.56 -20.43
C THR A 267 -2.79 -2.73 -19.37
N LEU A 268 -1.97 -3.38 -18.56
CA LEU A 268 -1.03 -2.74 -17.65
C LEU A 268 0.36 -2.82 -18.24
N TYR A 269 1.13 -1.75 -18.10
CA TYR A 269 2.54 -1.70 -18.43
C TYR A 269 3.34 -1.81 -17.16
N TRP A 270 4.42 -2.57 -17.18
CA TRP A 270 5.30 -2.72 -16.04
C TRP A 270 6.74 -2.38 -16.42
N VAL A 271 7.50 -1.90 -15.44
CA VAL A 271 8.91 -1.55 -15.62
C VAL A 271 9.66 -1.73 -14.31
N TRP A 272 10.85 -2.31 -14.41
CA TRP A 272 11.90 -2.16 -13.42
C TRP A 272 12.86 -1.07 -13.90
N PRO A 273 12.80 0.17 -13.38
CA PRO A 273 13.69 1.22 -13.84
C PRO A 273 15.15 0.88 -13.51
N GLU A 274 16.00 0.85 -14.53
CA GLU A 274 17.43 0.53 -14.38
C GLU A 274 18.18 1.52 -13.47
N ILE A 275 17.74 2.78 -13.47
CA ILE A 275 18.42 3.85 -12.76
C ILE A 275 17.43 4.79 -12.07
N LEU A 276 17.87 5.39 -10.96
CA LEU A 276 17.14 6.42 -10.22
C LEU A 276 16.71 7.59 -11.13
N GLY A 277 17.55 7.96 -12.11
CA GLY A 277 17.31 9.08 -13.01
C GLY A 277 15.93 9.03 -13.69
N SER A 278 15.41 7.84 -14.00
CA SER A 278 14.08 7.64 -14.62
C SER A 278 12.92 8.25 -13.80
N TYR A 279 13.07 8.36 -12.48
CA TYR A 279 12.12 9.04 -11.59
C TYR A 279 12.29 10.56 -11.59
N LEU A 280 13.53 11.03 -11.72
CA LEU A 280 13.91 12.40 -11.35
C LEU A 280 13.80 13.36 -12.52
N VAL A 281 14.31 12.97 -13.68
CA VAL A 281 14.47 13.87 -14.83
C VAL A 281 13.19 13.97 -15.66
N LYS A 282 13.10 15.03 -16.48
CA LYS A 282 11.98 15.29 -17.39
C LYS A 282 12.23 14.83 -18.83
N ASP A 283 13.49 14.61 -19.17
CA ASP A 283 13.94 14.26 -20.52
C ASP A 283 15.12 13.29 -20.49
N GLN A 284 15.48 12.78 -21.67
CA GLN A 284 16.49 11.74 -21.86
C GLN A 284 17.94 12.26 -21.89
N SER A 285 18.18 13.58 -21.83
CA SER A 285 19.51 14.18 -21.99
C SER A 285 20.55 13.62 -21.03
N SER A 286 20.15 13.35 -19.79
CA SER A 286 21.03 12.89 -18.70
C SER A 286 20.95 11.39 -18.43
N ILE A 287 19.98 10.68 -19.03
CA ILE A 287 19.71 9.26 -18.76
C ILE A 287 19.82 8.35 -20.01
N GLY A 288 20.06 8.93 -21.19
CA GLY A 288 20.15 8.19 -22.44
C GLY A 288 18.80 7.62 -22.87
N LYS A 289 18.77 6.41 -23.43
CA LYS A 289 17.52 5.80 -23.96
C LYS A 289 16.57 5.24 -22.87
N ARG A 290 16.88 5.47 -21.60
CA ARG A 290 16.10 4.95 -20.47
C ARG A 290 14.75 5.64 -20.38
N PRO A 291 13.71 4.95 -19.88
CA PRO A 291 12.37 5.51 -19.82
C PRO A 291 12.27 6.67 -18.84
N ILE A 292 11.36 7.60 -19.13
CA ILE A 292 11.00 8.69 -18.23
C ILE A 292 9.69 8.31 -17.55
N LEU A 293 9.68 8.20 -16.22
CA LEU A 293 8.46 7.85 -15.50
C LEU A 293 7.51 9.05 -15.37
N PHE A 294 8.08 10.26 -15.18
CA PHE A 294 7.33 11.48 -14.87
C PHE A 294 7.85 12.69 -15.65
N PRO A 295 7.46 12.87 -16.93
CA PRO A 295 7.93 13.98 -17.75
C PRO A 295 7.48 15.37 -17.27
N GLU A 296 6.41 15.44 -16.47
CA GLU A 296 5.77 16.72 -16.10
C GLU A 296 5.80 16.97 -14.60
N ASP A 297 5.78 18.24 -14.18
CA ASP A 297 5.63 18.61 -12.77
C ASP A 297 4.16 18.54 -12.35
N TRP A 298 3.92 18.29 -11.07
CA TRP A 298 2.57 18.28 -10.51
C TRP A 298 1.79 19.56 -10.80
N ASN A 299 0.57 19.42 -11.30
CA ASN A 299 -0.36 20.51 -11.56
C ASN A 299 -1.77 20.12 -11.08
N ASP A 300 -2.26 20.78 -10.02
CA ASP A 300 -3.55 20.49 -9.38
C ASP A 300 -4.77 20.54 -10.35
N GLY A 301 -4.63 21.14 -11.54
CA GLY A 301 -5.67 21.22 -12.56
C GLY A 301 -5.63 20.16 -13.67
N SER A 302 -4.68 19.21 -13.64
CA SER A 302 -4.51 18.20 -14.69
C SER A 302 -5.19 16.87 -14.34
N SER A 303 -5.05 15.88 -15.23
CA SER A 303 -5.48 14.50 -14.98
C SER A 303 -4.43 13.64 -14.26
N HIS A 304 -3.29 14.22 -13.87
CA HIS A 304 -2.17 13.59 -13.14
C HIS A 304 -1.66 12.26 -13.75
N LEU A 305 -1.75 12.10 -15.07
CA LEU A 305 -1.34 10.87 -15.75
C LEU A 305 0.18 10.78 -15.89
N THR A 306 0.86 11.90 -16.11
CA THR A 306 2.27 12.01 -16.52
C THR A 306 3.13 12.75 -15.51
N GLU A 307 2.52 13.27 -14.46
CA GLU A 307 3.16 14.18 -13.53
C GLU A 307 3.86 13.43 -12.41
N LEU A 308 4.97 14.00 -11.95
CA LEU A 308 5.62 13.58 -10.72
C LEU A 308 4.66 13.84 -9.55
N PRO A 309 4.28 12.82 -8.75
CA PRO A 309 3.39 13.06 -7.63
C PRO A 309 3.99 14.04 -6.61
N LYS A 310 3.15 14.96 -6.14
CA LYS A 310 3.53 16.07 -5.24
C LYS A 310 4.35 15.65 -4.03
N THR A 311 4.09 14.47 -3.49
CA THR A 311 4.72 13.95 -2.27
C THR A 311 5.79 12.90 -2.52
N LEU A 312 6.13 12.60 -3.78
CA LEU A 312 7.04 11.48 -4.10
C LEU A 312 8.42 11.67 -3.48
N PHE A 313 9.03 12.86 -3.59
CA PHE A 313 10.35 13.11 -3.00
C PHE A 313 10.35 13.00 -1.48
N LYS A 314 9.26 13.41 -0.83
CA LYS A 314 9.07 13.21 0.61
C LYS A 314 9.01 11.72 0.97
N ALA A 315 8.25 10.93 0.20
CA ALA A 315 8.18 9.48 0.39
C ALA A 315 9.55 8.81 0.19
N MET A 316 10.28 9.25 -0.83
CA MET A 316 11.65 8.84 -1.13
C MET A 316 12.66 9.18 -0.02
N CYS A 317 12.40 10.18 0.81
CA CYS A 317 13.26 10.55 1.94
C CYS A 317 12.82 9.90 3.28
N SER A 318 11.75 9.09 3.28
CA SER A 318 11.26 8.42 4.50
C SER A 318 12.28 7.41 5.04
N LEU A 319 12.37 7.29 6.38
CA LEU A 319 13.25 6.31 7.04
C LEU A 319 12.55 4.98 7.37
N ASN A 320 11.24 4.99 7.59
CA ASN A 320 10.52 3.81 8.12
C ASN A 320 9.84 2.98 7.02
N ASP A 321 9.41 3.64 5.94
CA ASP A 321 8.59 3.02 4.88
C ASP A 321 9.15 3.34 3.48
N ASN A 322 10.48 3.42 3.37
CA ASN A 322 11.13 3.73 2.10
C ASN A 322 10.98 2.57 1.11
N ARG A 323 10.52 2.87 -0.11
CA ARG A 323 10.35 1.87 -1.18
C ARG A 323 11.39 1.97 -2.28
N TYR A 324 12.18 3.02 -2.28
CA TYR A 324 13.02 3.40 -3.43
C TYR A 324 14.49 3.18 -3.14
N PHE A 325 14.89 3.38 -1.89
CA PHE A 325 16.27 3.37 -1.46
C PHE A 325 16.50 2.35 -0.37
N TYR A 326 17.69 1.76 -0.39
CA TYR A 326 18.24 0.92 0.66
C TYR A 326 19.54 1.53 1.15
N TRP A 327 19.80 1.39 2.45
CA TRP A 327 21.03 1.82 3.10
C TRP A 327 21.30 0.90 4.27
N LYS A 328 22.57 0.77 4.66
CA LYS A 328 22.96 0.08 5.88
C LYS A 328 22.98 1.07 7.05
N GLU A 329 22.75 0.59 8.27
CA GLU A 329 22.70 1.41 9.51
C GLU A 329 23.90 2.36 9.71
N SER A 330 25.05 2.07 9.09
CA SER A 330 26.26 2.90 9.16
C SER A 330 26.35 4.03 8.13
N GLU A 331 25.38 4.18 7.23
CA GLU A 331 25.40 5.15 6.12
C GLU A 331 24.52 6.37 6.40
N GLU A 332 25.01 7.57 6.08
CA GLU A 332 24.32 8.84 6.38
C GLU A 332 23.22 9.17 5.34
N PHE A 333 22.25 8.28 5.20
CA PHE A 333 21.16 8.39 4.22
C PHE A 333 20.39 9.71 4.35
N ALA A 334 19.94 10.08 5.56
CA ALA A 334 19.11 11.26 5.79
C ALA A 334 19.81 12.59 5.43
N GLY A 335 21.14 12.66 5.58
CA GLY A 335 21.93 13.83 5.16
C GLY A 335 22.22 13.84 3.65
N THR A 336 22.25 12.66 3.04
CA THR A 336 22.60 12.49 1.63
C THR A 336 21.40 12.64 0.71
N VAL A 337 20.30 11.93 0.99
CA VAL A 337 19.07 11.95 0.20
C VAL A 337 18.07 12.89 0.86
N THR A 338 17.86 14.06 0.23
CA THR A 338 16.91 15.07 0.69
C THR A 338 16.00 15.52 -0.45
N GLU A 339 14.80 16.01 -0.11
CA GLU A 339 13.85 16.52 -1.12
C GLU A 339 14.49 17.59 -2.01
N GLY A 340 15.30 18.49 -1.42
CA GLY A 340 16.01 19.53 -2.16
C GLY A 340 16.99 18.98 -3.18
N LYS A 341 17.76 17.94 -2.82
CA LYS A 341 18.72 17.29 -3.72
C LYS A 341 18.03 16.48 -4.82
N LEU A 342 16.95 15.77 -4.49
CA LEU A 342 16.13 15.06 -5.48
C LEU A 342 15.49 16.04 -6.47
N ASN A 343 14.95 17.15 -5.98
CA ASN A 343 14.39 18.20 -6.81
C ASN A 343 15.45 18.90 -7.67
N GLN A 344 16.67 19.06 -7.16
CA GLN A 344 17.77 19.59 -7.96
C GLN A 344 18.06 18.70 -9.18
N MET A 345 17.99 17.37 -9.07
CA MET A 345 18.20 16.48 -10.24
C MET A 345 17.14 16.68 -11.32
N ARG A 346 15.97 17.18 -10.94
CA ARG A 346 14.86 17.45 -11.86
C ARG A 346 14.97 18.80 -12.56
N THR A 347 15.57 19.80 -11.93
CA THR A 347 15.65 21.18 -12.45
C THR A 347 17.02 21.56 -12.99
N ASP A 348 18.09 21.02 -12.41
CA ASP A 348 19.49 21.28 -12.76
C ASP A 348 20.34 20.04 -12.45
N PHE A 349 20.35 19.09 -13.38
CA PHE A 349 20.99 17.79 -13.19
C PHE A 349 22.49 17.93 -12.94
N ASN A 350 22.94 17.50 -11.75
CA ASN A 350 24.35 17.48 -11.38
C ASN A 350 24.84 16.02 -11.31
N PRO A 351 25.74 15.58 -12.22
CA PRO A 351 26.20 14.19 -12.27
C PRO A 351 26.88 13.69 -10.98
N VAL A 352 27.60 14.57 -10.28
CA VAL A 352 28.31 14.21 -9.04
C VAL A 352 27.30 13.96 -7.92
N MET A 353 26.33 14.87 -7.75
CA MET A 353 25.24 14.68 -6.78
C MET A 353 24.41 13.46 -7.15
N TYR A 354 24.05 13.30 -8.42
CA TYR A 354 23.33 12.13 -8.89
C TYR A 354 24.03 10.83 -8.51
N GLY A 355 25.35 10.75 -8.71
CA GLY A 355 26.17 9.60 -8.32
C GLY A 355 26.01 9.25 -6.84
N THR A 356 25.97 10.25 -5.95
CA THR A 356 25.77 10.02 -4.51
C THR A 356 24.36 9.53 -4.16
N LEU A 357 23.33 9.99 -4.87
CA LEU A 357 21.94 9.59 -4.63
C LEU A 357 21.67 8.19 -5.20
N ALA A 358 22.20 7.90 -6.39
CA ALA A 358 21.99 6.66 -7.12
C ALA A 358 22.58 5.44 -6.40
N VAL A 359 23.61 5.60 -5.56
CA VAL A 359 24.17 4.50 -4.75
C VAL A 359 23.09 3.80 -3.94
N TYR A 360 22.22 4.55 -3.25
CA TYR A 360 21.17 3.96 -2.42
C TYR A 360 20.06 3.27 -3.23
N TYR A 361 19.84 3.71 -4.47
CA TYR A 361 18.88 3.07 -5.39
C TYR A 361 19.45 1.75 -5.89
N ASN A 362 20.71 1.76 -6.35
CA ASN A 362 21.40 0.56 -6.80
C ASN A 362 21.57 -0.48 -5.67
N GLN A 363 21.77 -0.02 -4.43
CA GLN A 363 21.79 -0.90 -3.27
C GLN A 363 20.40 -1.54 -3.02
N ALA A 364 19.31 -0.85 -3.33
CA ALA A 364 17.97 -1.42 -3.26
C ALA A 364 17.75 -2.48 -4.35
N ASP A 365 18.21 -2.22 -5.57
CA ASP A 365 18.20 -3.22 -6.67
C ASP A 365 18.97 -4.48 -6.27
N GLU A 366 20.19 -4.33 -5.75
CA GLU A 366 21.02 -5.44 -5.30
C GLU A 366 20.36 -6.21 -4.14
N TYR A 367 19.76 -5.48 -3.19
CA TYR A 367 19.02 -6.09 -2.10
C TYR A 367 17.85 -6.93 -2.62
N LEU A 368 17.07 -6.42 -3.58
CA LEU A 368 15.98 -7.15 -4.21
C LEU A 368 16.48 -8.40 -4.92
N GLY A 369 17.49 -8.28 -5.79
CA GLY A 369 18.07 -9.42 -6.52
C GLY A 369 18.62 -10.53 -5.59
N SER A 370 19.04 -10.16 -4.38
CA SER A 370 19.55 -11.11 -3.37
C SER A 370 18.47 -11.71 -2.47
N ASN A 371 17.31 -11.05 -2.34
CA ASN A 371 16.27 -11.41 -1.36
C ASN A 371 14.91 -11.75 -1.97
N VAL A 372 14.76 -11.62 -3.30
CA VAL A 372 13.56 -11.97 -4.04
C VAL A 372 13.97 -12.85 -5.21
N ARG A 373 13.41 -14.06 -5.26
CA ARG A 373 13.64 -15.02 -6.35
C ARG A 373 12.45 -15.10 -7.30
N PHE A 374 11.24 -15.02 -6.76
CA PHE A 374 10.01 -15.09 -7.52
C PHE A 374 9.11 -13.90 -7.18
N ILE A 375 8.33 -13.45 -8.15
CA ILE A 375 7.38 -12.35 -7.97
C ILE A 375 6.01 -12.84 -8.43
N LYS A 376 5.00 -12.60 -7.59
CA LYS A 376 3.58 -12.79 -7.91
C LYS A 376 2.93 -11.44 -8.04
N LEU A 377 2.30 -11.18 -9.19
CA LEU A 377 1.30 -10.11 -9.30
C LEU A 377 -0.08 -10.75 -9.29
N LYS A 378 -0.91 -10.35 -8.34
CA LYS A 378 -2.28 -10.83 -8.16
C LYS A 378 -3.24 -9.70 -8.50
N LEU A 379 -4.25 -10.01 -9.30
CA LEU A 379 -5.41 -9.14 -9.53
C LEU A 379 -6.65 -9.76 -8.88
N ASP A 380 -7.31 -8.99 -8.02
CA ASP A 380 -8.64 -9.27 -7.48
C ASP A 380 -9.64 -8.23 -8.00
N ALA A 381 -10.91 -8.60 -8.16
CA ALA A 381 -11.96 -7.67 -8.54
C ALA A 381 -13.26 -7.84 -7.74
N GLN A 382 -14.01 -6.74 -7.61
CA GLN A 382 -15.27 -6.62 -6.87
C GLN A 382 -16.30 -5.79 -7.61
#